data_AF-A0A4Q2L4H1-F1
#
_entry.id   AF-A0A4Q2L4H1-F1
#
_cell.length_a   1.000
_cell.length_b   1.000
_cell.length_c   1.000
_cell.angle_alpha   90.00
_cell.angle_beta   90.00
_cell.angle_gamma   90.00
#
_symmetry.space_group_name_H-M   'P 1'
#
loop_
_entity.id
_entity.type
_entity.pdbx_description
1 polymer ?
#
loop_
_entity_poly.entity_id
_entity_poly.type
_entity_poly.pdbx_seq_one_letter_code
_entity_poly.pdbx_strand_id
1 'polypeptide(L)' 'MLVRGSSQSDFADAFEDVIRQAPPAGNVPRTYELKRSWAEQGGFIGISYYVDVEVSGPDVEG' A
#
# COMPACT_ATOMS: atom_id res chain seq x y z
N MET A 1 2.09 11.37 2.72
CA MET A 1 0.95 10.62 3.34
C MET A 1 1.33 9.15 3.52
N LEU A 2 1.20 8.58 4.71
CA LEU A 2 1.42 7.14 4.93
C LEU A 2 0.11 6.36 4.69
N VAL A 3 0.15 5.32 3.86
CA VAL A 3 -1.00 4.49 3.48
C VAL A 3 -0.68 3.02 3.74
N ARG A 4 -1.63 2.30 4.33
CA ARG A 4 -1.50 0.87 4.60
C ARG A 4 -2.35 0.06 3.62
N GLY A 5 -1.71 -0.85 2.90
CA GLY A 5 -2.37 -1.82 2.04
C GLY A 5 -2.35 -3.22 2.64
N SER A 6 -3.32 -4.05 2.25
CA SER A 6 -3.41 -5.43 2.71
C SER A 6 -3.93 -6.39 1.65
N SER A 7 -3.50 -7.65 1.72
CA SER A 7 -3.99 -8.73 0.85
C SER A 7 -3.87 -10.09 1.55
N GLN A 8 -4.69 -11.06 1.13
CA GLN A 8 -4.56 -12.47 1.52
C GLN A 8 -3.79 -13.30 0.48
N SER A 9 -3.44 -12.72 -0.67
CA SER A 9 -2.71 -13.40 -1.74
C SER A 9 -1.20 -13.24 -1.56
N ASP A 10 -0.70 -12.01 -1.62
CA ASP A 10 0.73 -11.67 -1.59
C ASP A 10 0.98 -10.17 -1.32
N PHE A 11 2.25 -9.78 -1.27
CA PHE A 11 2.65 -8.38 -1.06
C PHE A 11 2.39 -7.47 -2.27
N ALA A 12 2.31 -7.99 -3.49
CA ALA A 12 2.05 -7.19 -4.68
C ALA A 12 0.60 -6.72 -4.68
N ASP A 13 -0.34 -7.63 -4.40
CA ASP A 13 -1.75 -7.31 -4.23
C ASP A 13 -1.96 -6.32 -3.06
N ALA A 14 -1.20 -6.48 -1.96
CA ALA A 14 -1.25 -5.53 -0.85
C ALA A 14 -0.74 -4.13 -1.26
N PHE A 15 0.25 -4.06 -2.15
CA PHE A 15 0.72 -2.78 -2.70
C PHE A 15 -0.27 -2.18 -3.72
N GLU A 16 -0.93 -3.01 -4.53
CA GLU A 16 -2.01 -2.54 -5.40
C GLU A 16 -3.17 -1.93 -4.60
N ASP A 17 -3.49 -2.49 -3.44
CA ASP A 17 -4.47 -1.93 -2.52
C ASP A 17 -4.09 -0.50 -2.09
N VAL A 18 -2.81 -0.23 -1.80
CA VAL A 18 -2.30 1.15 -1.57
C VAL A 18 -2.58 2.06 -2.76
N ILE A 19 -2.29 1.60 -3.98
CA ILE A 19 -2.50 2.41 -5.19
C ILE A 19 -3.98 2.70 -5.38
N ARG A 20 -4.87 1.75 -5.09
CA ARG A 20 -6.33 1.94 -5.18
C ARG A 20 -6.83 2.93 -4.11
N GLN A 21 -6.25 2.92 -2.92
CA GLN A 21 -6.55 3.85 -1.84
C GLN A 21 -6.03 5.28 -2.13
N ALA A 22 -4.87 5.39 -2.77
CA ALA A 22 -4.23 6.66 -3.11
C ALA A 22 -3.82 6.74 -4.60
N PRO A 23 -4.80 6.73 -5.53
CA PRO A 23 -4.55 6.66 -6.97
C PRO A 23 -3.95 7.98 -7.48
N PRO A 24 -3.08 7.94 -8.49
CA PRO A 24 -2.51 9.16 -9.07
C PRO A 24 -3.62 10.11 -9.57
N ALA A 25 -3.49 11.40 -9.28
CA ALA A 25 -4.44 12.41 -9.73
C ALA A 25 -4.09 12.84 -11.16
N GLY A 26 -4.77 12.22 -12.14
CA GLY A 26 -4.55 12.51 -13.56
C GLY A 26 -3.10 12.22 -13.98
N ASN A 27 -2.44 13.23 -14.56
CA ASN A 27 -1.05 13.14 -15.04
C ASN A 27 -0.02 13.64 -14.01
N VAL A 28 -0.42 13.87 -12.76
CA VAL A 28 0.50 14.31 -11.72
C VAL A 28 1.35 13.11 -11.26
N PRO A 29 2.70 13.19 -11.33
CA PRO A 29 3.55 12.09 -10.92
C PRO A 29 3.39 11.80 -9.44
N ARG A 30 3.28 10.51 -9.09
CA ARG A 30 3.19 10.03 -7.72
C ARG A 30 4.30 9.04 -7.41
N THR A 31 4.91 9.22 -6.26
CA THR A 31 5.92 8.32 -5.72
C THR A 31 5.30 7.50 -4.60
N TYR A 32 5.58 6.20 -4.63
CA TYR A 32 5.14 5.24 -3.63
C TYR A 32 6.40 4.57 -3.05
N GLU A 33 6.78 4.92 -1.83
CA GLU A 33 7.96 4.39 -1.16
C GLU A 33 7.55 3.38 -0.08
N LEU A 34 7.91 2.11 -0.27
CA LEU A 34 7.65 1.07 0.72
C LEU A 34 8.51 1.32 1.97
N LYS A 35 7.85 1.55 3.11
CA LYS A 35 8.53 1.76 4.40
C LYS A 35 8.61 0.48 5.22
N ARG A 36 7.58 -0.36 5.13
CA ARG A 36 7.54 -1.64 5.84
C ARG A 36 6.67 -2.65 5.11
N SER A 37 7.08 -3.90 5.10
CA SER A 37 6.26 -5.05 4.72
C SER A 37 6.33 -6.11 5.81
N TRP A 38 5.21 -6.77 6.09
CA TRP A 38 5.16 -7.91 7.00
C TRP A 38 3.95 -8.78 6.69
N ALA A 39 4.02 -10.04 7.11
CA ALA A 39 2.90 -10.96 7.03
C ALA A 39 2.53 -11.43 8.44
N GLU A 40 1.23 -11.64 8.65
CA GLU A 40 0.70 -12.30 9.85
C GLU A 40 0.15 -13.67 9.44
N GLN A 41 0.57 -14.70 10.16
CA GLN A 41 0.06 -16.06 10.00
C GLN A 41 -0.85 -16.35 11.21
N GLY A 42 -2.15 -16.56 10.98
CA GLY A 42 -3.03 -16.93 12.09
C GLY A 42 -4.53 -17.02 11.75
N GLY A 43 -5.24 -17.88 12.49
CA GLY A 43 -6.69 -18.03 12.40
C GLY A 43 -7.20 -18.77 11.15
N PHE A 44 -8.52 -18.74 10.94
CA PHE A 44 -9.22 -19.38 9.81
C PHE A 44 -8.85 -18.76 8.44
N ILE A 45 -8.30 -17.54 8.46
CA ILE A 45 -8.10 -16.70 7.28
C ILE A 45 -6.74 -16.98 6.59
N GLY A 46 -5.82 -17.70 7.25
CA GLY A 46 -4.53 -18.08 6.67
C GLY A 46 -3.46 -17.00 6.85
N ILE A 47 -2.80 -16.60 5.77
CA ILE A 47 -1.75 -15.56 5.76
C ILE A 47 -2.36 -14.24 5.31
N SER A 48 -2.08 -13.17 6.05
CA SER A 48 -2.38 -11.80 5.64
C SER A 48 -1.07 -11.04 5.40
N TYR A 49 -0.96 -10.42 4.24
CA TYR A 49 0.17 -9.60 3.81
C TYR A 49 -0.20 -8.12 4.00
N TYR A 50 0.72 -7.36 4.58
CA TYR A 50 0.55 -5.94 4.83
C TYR A 50 1.76 -5.15 4.33
N VAL A 51 1.49 -3.93 3.85
CA VAL A 51 2.51 -2.96 3.47
C VAL A 51 2.15 -1.58 4.02
N ASP A 52 3.15 -0.88 4.54
CA ASP A 52 3.07 0.55 4.85
C ASP A 52 3.89 1.30 3.79
N VAL A 53 3.23 2.18 3.05
CA VAL A 53 3.80 2.90 1.91
C VAL A 53 3.65 4.39 2.14
N GLU A 54 4.76 5.13 2.06
CA GLU A 54 4.71 6.58 1.99
C GLU A 54 4.40 7.01 0.56
N VAL A 55 3.27 7.68 0.42
CA VAL A 55 2.81 8.26 -0.84
C VAL A 55 3.14 9.75 -0.82
N SER A 56 3.87 10.20 -1.85
CA SER A 56 4.25 11.60 -2.04
C SER A 56 4.05 12.04 -3.49
N GLY A 57 3.80 13.33 -3.70
CA GLY A 57 3.60 13.91 -5.01
C GLY A 57 3.15 15.37 -4.91
N PRO A 58 3.15 16.12 -6.03
CA PRO A 58 2.75 17.53 -6.06
C PRO A 58 1.34 17.81 -5.53
N ASP A 59 0.46 16.81 -5.53
CA ASP A 59 -0.93 16.91 -5.11
C ASP A 59 -1.23 16.15 -3.80
N VAL A 60 -0.20 15.60 -3.17
CA VAL A 60 -0.27 14.99 -1.84
C VAL A 60 0.46 15.95 -0.89
N GLU A 61 -0.29 16.83 -0.24
CA GLU A 61 0.27 17.73 0.77
C GLU A 61 0.95 16.91 1.89
N GLY A 62 2.10 17.43 2.35
CA GLY A 62 2.88 16.88 3.46
C GLY A 62 2.24 17.16 4.81
#